data_AF-A0A840EFL5-F1
#
_entry.id   AF-A0A840EFL5-F1
#
_cell.length_a   1.000
_cell.length_b   1.000
_cell.length_c   1.000
_cell.angle_alpha   90.00
_cell.angle_beta   90.00
_cell.angle_gamma   90.00
#
_symmetry.space_group_name_H-M   'P 1'
#
loop_
_entity.id
_entity.type
_entity.pdbx_description
1 polymer ?
#
loop_
_entity_poly.entity_id
_entity_poly.type
_entity_poly.pdbx_seq_one_letter_code
_entity_poly.pdbx_strand_id
1 'polypeptide(L)'
;MKTLFFLLIFFTCINTQAQVSDDQIKSLRTAFYTEALSLSPSEAEKFWPLHNKYEKLHDSLYENQWCYVKNGLETLSELSPTETDEILTAYVAYKDEKAHLKKQFITELKDILSAKKILQLKKAQRDFHIMLFEEYKNKK
;
A
#
# COMPACT_ATOMS: atom_id res chain seq x y z
N MET A 1 -8.33 -47.63 -25.66
CA MET A 1 -9.07 -46.47 -25.07
C MET A 1 -8.60 -46.15 -23.64
N LYS A 2 -7.29 -46.08 -23.38
CA LYS A 2 -6.73 -45.67 -22.08
C LYS A 2 -5.75 -44.49 -22.19
N THR A 3 -5.21 -44.25 -23.38
CA THR A 3 -4.37 -43.09 -23.72
C THR A 3 -5.17 -41.82 -23.98
N LEU A 4 -6.46 -41.93 -24.34
CA LEU A 4 -7.32 -40.76 -24.59
C LEU A 4 -7.80 -40.09 -23.30
N PHE A 5 -7.85 -40.82 -22.18
CA PHE A 5 -8.31 -40.29 -20.89
C PHE A 5 -7.24 -39.43 -20.20
N PHE A 6 -5.95 -39.70 -20.47
CA PHE A 6 -4.84 -38.90 -19.94
C PHE A 6 -4.67 -37.54 -20.62
N LEU A 7 -5.23 -37.35 -21.82
CA LEU A 7 -5.16 -36.08 -22.54
C LEU A 7 -6.25 -35.08 -22.11
N LEU A 8 -7.30 -35.53 -21.42
CA LEU A 8 -8.44 -34.68 -21.02
C LEU A 8 -8.25 -34.02 -19.65
N ILE A 9 -7.29 -34.48 -18.84
CA ILE A 9 -7.04 -33.97 -17.47
C ILE A 9 -6.07 -32.76 -17.49
N PHE A 10 -5.44 -32.47 -18.63
CA PHE A 10 -4.50 -31.34 -18.73
C PHE A 10 -5.16 -30.00 -19.10
N PHE A 11 -6.47 -29.97 -19.36
CA PHE A 11 -7.17 -28.78 -19.89
C PHE A 11 -8.02 -28.02 -18.85
N THR A 12 -8.06 -28.45 -17.59
CA THR A 12 -8.89 -27.81 -16.55
C THR A 12 -8.12 -26.89 -15.60
N CYS A 13 -6.81 -26.74 -15.78
CA CYS A 13 -6.04 -25.74 -15.05
C CYS A 13 -5.85 -24.51 -15.92
N ILE A 14 -5.95 -23.32 -15.30
CA ILE A 14 -5.73 -21.99 -15.89
C ILE A 14 -7.02 -21.33 -16.41
N ASN A 15 -8.01 -21.18 -15.53
CA ASN A 15 -8.84 -19.98 -15.50
C ASN A 15 -8.76 -19.36 -14.10
N THR A 16 -7.55 -19.14 -13.59
CA THR A 16 -7.35 -18.20 -12.49
C THR A 16 -7.34 -16.82 -13.11
N GLN A 17 -8.48 -16.14 -13.03
CA GLN A 17 -8.60 -14.71 -13.25
C GLN A 17 -7.45 -14.04 -12.49
N ALA A 18 -6.53 -13.40 -13.22
CA ALA A 18 -5.25 -12.92 -12.71
C ALA A 18 -5.44 -11.66 -11.85
N GLN A 19 -6.07 -11.81 -10.68
CA GLN A 19 -6.08 -10.78 -9.66
C GLN A 19 -4.70 -10.80 -9.00
N VAL A 20 -3.98 -9.68 -9.11
CA VAL A 20 -2.70 -9.51 -8.41
C VAL A 20 -3.02 -9.59 -6.91
N SER A 21 -2.42 -10.55 -6.20
CA SER A 21 -2.67 -10.70 -4.77
C SER A 21 -1.92 -9.63 -3.97
N ASP A 22 -2.43 -9.28 -2.79
CA ASP A 22 -1.76 -8.32 -1.90
C ASP A 22 -0.32 -8.73 -1.58
N ASP A 23 -0.06 -10.03 -1.48
CA ASP A 23 1.27 -10.57 -1.23
C ASP A 23 2.21 -10.38 -2.43
N GLN A 24 1.70 -10.47 -3.66
CA GLN A 24 2.49 -10.13 -4.85
C GLN A 24 2.85 -8.63 -4.84
N ILE A 25 1.91 -7.75 -4.51
CA ILE A 25 2.17 -6.30 -4.41
C ILE A 25 3.21 -6.01 -3.31
N LYS A 26 3.12 -6.65 -2.15
CA LYS A 26 4.10 -6.51 -1.06
C LYS A 26 5.49 -6.99 -1.45
N SER A 27 5.59 -8.11 -2.14
CA SER A 27 6.86 -8.64 -2.65
C SER A 27 7.50 -7.67 -3.66
N LEU A 28 6.71 -7.21 -4.64
CA LEU A 28 7.15 -6.22 -5.62
C LEU A 28 7.62 -4.92 -4.97
N ARG A 29 6.88 -4.41 -3.97
CA ARG A 29 7.24 -3.22 -3.20
C ARG A 29 8.58 -3.41 -2.49
N THR A 30 8.76 -4.54 -1.82
CA THR A 30 10.00 -4.88 -1.12
C THR A 30 11.19 -4.88 -2.07
N ALA A 31 11.06 -5.55 -3.22
CA ALA A 31 12.10 -5.57 -4.25
C ALA A 31 12.40 -4.16 -4.78
N PHE A 32 11.35 -3.39 -5.11
CA PHE A 32 11.48 -2.04 -5.66
C PHE A 32 12.19 -1.08 -4.68
N TYR A 33 11.86 -1.14 -3.39
CA TYR A 33 12.49 -0.28 -2.38
C TYR A 33 13.92 -0.72 -2.07
N THR A 34 14.19 -2.03 -2.07
CA THR A 34 15.56 -2.56 -1.89
C THR A 34 16.49 -2.04 -2.97
N GLU A 35 16.06 -2.15 -4.23
CA GLU A 35 16.81 -1.70 -5.39
C GLU A 35 17.04 -0.18 -5.36
N ALA A 36 15.99 0.60 -5.10
CA ALA A 36 16.05 2.05 -5.13
C ALA A 36 16.93 2.68 -4.02
N LEU A 37 17.05 1.99 -2.87
CA LEU A 37 17.73 2.54 -1.69
C LEU A 37 19.17 2.08 -1.53
N SER A 38 19.55 0.97 -2.16
CA SER A 38 20.88 0.35 -2.02
C SER A 38 21.30 0.28 -0.55
N LEU A 39 20.44 -0.34 0.28
CA LEU A 39 20.65 -0.46 1.72
C LEU A 39 21.86 -1.35 2.01
N SER A 40 22.70 -0.95 2.96
CA SER A 40 23.67 -1.87 3.54
C SER A 40 22.96 -2.95 4.37
N PRO A 41 23.60 -4.09 4.67
CA PRO A 41 23.00 -5.11 5.54
C PRO A 41 22.55 -4.55 6.90
N SER A 42 23.33 -3.65 7.50
CA SER A 42 23.01 -3.04 8.80
C SER A 42 21.88 -2.00 8.72
N GLU A 43 21.76 -1.27 7.61
CA GLU A 43 20.62 -0.39 7.37
C GLU A 43 19.35 -1.20 7.13
N ALA A 44 19.42 -2.26 6.32
CA ALA A 44 18.28 -3.11 5.98
C ALA A 44 17.67 -3.79 7.21
N GLU A 45 18.52 -4.32 8.12
CA GLU A 45 18.09 -4.96 9.35
C GLU A 45 17.25 -4.03 10.24
N LYS A 46 17.55 -2.73 10.25
CA LYS A 46 16.80 -1.72 11.02
C LYS A 46 15.62 -1.12 10.23
N PHE A 47 15.79 -0.95 8.93
CA PHE A 47 14.81 -0.31 8.05
C PHE A 47 13.53 -1.13 7.92
N TRP A 48 13.63 -2.43 7.65
CA TRP A 48 12.45 -3.26 7.36
C TRP A 48 11.46 -3.35 8.54
N PRO A 49 11.89 -3.58 9.79
CA PRO A 49 10.99 -3.57 10.93
C PRO A 49 10.27 -2.23 11.11
N LEU A 50 10.99 -1.12 10.95
CA LEU A 50 10.44 0.22 11.05
C LEU A 50 9.42 0.51 9.95
N HIS A 51 9.77 0.18 8.70
CA HIS A 51 8.88 0.37 7.55
C HIS A 51 7.61 -0.47 7.70
N ASN A 52 7.74 -1.76 8.04
CA ASN A 52 6.61 -2.66 8.23
C ASN A 52 5.68 -2.19 9.35
N LYS A 53 6.23 -1.65 10.44
CA LYS A 53 5.44 -1.04 11.53
C LYS A 53 4.66 0.18 11.02
N TYR A 54 5.32 1.09 10.30
CA TYR A 54 4.68 2.27 9.72
C TYR A 54 3.55 1.88 8.75
N GLU A 55 3.79 0.91 7.86
CA GLU A 55 2.78 0.44 6.90
C GLU A 55 1.56 -0.14 7.64
N LYS A 56 1.77 -1.01 8.64
CA LYS A 56 0.66 -1.55 9.46
C LYS A 56 -0.15 -0.46 10.16
N LEU A 57 0.51 0.55 10.72
CA LEU A 57 -0.17 1.68 11.36
C LEU A 57 -0.92 2.54 10.34
N HIS A 58 -0.33 2.76 9.17
CA HIS A 58 -0.97 3.49 8.08
C HIS A 58 -2.20 2.76 7.55
N ASP A 59 -2.12 1.45 7.35
CA ASP A 59 -3.23 0.60 6.90
C ASP A 59 -4.34 0.57 7.95
N SER A 60 -3.98 0.41 9.23
CA SER A 60 -4.97 0.49 10.32
C SER A 60 -5.66 1.85 10.39
N LEU A 61 -4.91 2.95 10.19
CA LEU A 61 -5.49 4.29 10.16
C LEU A 61 -6.43 4.48 8.96
N TYR A 62 -6.08 3.89 7.82
CA TYR A 62 -6.93 3.89 6.63
C TYR A 62 -8.25 3.15 6.93
N GLU A 63 -8.18 1.92 7.43
CA GLU A 63 -9.38 1.12 7.70
C GLU A 63 -10.27 1.72 8.78
N ASN A 64 -9.67 2.23 9.87
CA ASN A 64 -10.44 2.69 11.03
C ASN A 64 -11.03 4.10 10.86
N GLN A 65 -10.46 4.94 9.99
CA GLN A 65 -10.89 6.34 9.87
C GLN A 65 -11.19 6.75 8.43
N TRP A 66 -10.28 6.47 7.49
CA TRP A 66 -10.48 6.91 6.10
C TRP A 66 -11.65 6.19 5.43
N CYS A 67 -11.89 4.91 5.72
CA CYS A 67 -13.02 4.19 5.15
C CYS A 67 -14.37 4.86 5.51
N TYR A 68 -14.54 5.35 6.74
CA TYR A 68 -15.73 6.10 7.14
C TYR A 68 -15.90 7.39 6.31
N VAL A 69 -14.82 8.17 6.20
CA VAL A 69 -14.80 9.40 5.40
C VAL A 69 -15.11 9.12 3.93
N LYS A 70 -14.46 8.09 3.36
CA LYS A 70 -14.64 7.69 1.97
C LYS A 70 -16.10 7.30 1.69
N ASN A 71 -16.70 6.51 2.56
CA ASN A 71 -18.10 6.12 2.42
C ASN A 71 -19.01 7.36 2.44
N GLY A 72 -18.77 8.31 3.36
CA GLY A 72 -19.49 9.57 3.41
C GLY A 72 -19.38 10.41 2.13
N LEU A 73 -18.20 10.40 1.49
CA LEU A 73 -18.01 11.08 0.19
C LEU A 73 -18.79 10.39 -0.95
N GLU A 74 -18.92 9.07 -0.91
CA GLU A 74 -19.67 8.27 -1.90
C GLU A 74 -21.19 8.40 -1.73
N THR A 75 -21.68 8.60 -0.50
CA THR A 75 -23.10 8.72 -0.16
C THR A 75 -23.54 10.15 0.16
N LEU A 76 -22.81 11.16 -0.34
CA LEU A 76 -22.99 12.57 0.04
C LEU A 76 -24.44 13.08 -0.08
N SER A 77 -25.18 12.65 -1.09
CA SER A 77 -26.58 13.06 -1.33
C SER A 77 -27.57 12.52 -0.28
N GLU A 78 -27.17 11.55 0.52
CA GLU A 78 -28.01 10.86 1.50
C GLU A 78 -27.76 11.34 2.93
N LEU A 79 -26.74 12.17 3.15
CA LEU A 79 -26.31 12.60 4.48
C LEU A 79 -27.19 13.73 5.03
N SER A 80 -27.50 13.64 6.32
CA SER A 80 -28.03 14.78 7.08
C SER A 80 -26.95 15.85 7.34
N PRO A 81 -27.35 17.08 7.71
CA PRO A 81 -26.39 18.11 8.10
C PRO A 81 -25.47 17.69 9.25
N THR A 82 -25.99 16.92 10.23
CA THR A 82 -25.20 16.44 11.37
C THR A 82 -24.17 15.40 10.95
N GLU A 83 -24.57 14.39 10.17
CA GLU A 83 -23.63 13.37 9.66
C GLU A 83 -22.55 13.99 8.77
N THR A 84 -22.90 15.03 8.01
CA THR A 84 -21.93 15.78 7.20
C THR A 84 -20.86 16.43 8.07
N ASP A 85 -21.24 17.06 9.18
CA ASP A 85 -20.30 17.68 10.12
C ASP A 85 -19.40 16.66 10.84
N GLU A 86 -19.97 15.50 11.22
CA GLU A 86 -19.22 14.38 11.79
C GLU A 86 -18.18 13.83 10.80
N ILE A 87 -18.54 13.64 9.53
CA ILE A 87 -17.63 13.18 8.48
C ILE A 87 -16.52 14.21 8.22
N LEU A 88 -16.84 15.50 8.22
CA LEU A 88 -15.83 16.56 8.08
C LEU A 88 -14.85 16.57 9.26
N THR A 89 -15.35 16.37 10.48
CA THR A 89 -14.52 16.24 11.68
C THR A 89 -13.59 15.02 11.58
N ALA A 90 -14.13 13.87 11.16
CA ALA A 90 -13.34 12.65 10.94
C ALA A 90 -12.29 12.83 9.81
N TYR A 91 -12.63 13.57 8.75
CA TYR A 91 -11.68 13.89 7.68
C TYR A 91 -10.49 14.67 8.21
N VAL A 92 -10.71 15.73 8.99
CA VAL A 92 -9.63 16.54 9.56
C VAL A 92 -8.77 15.71 10.52
N ALA A 93 -9.41 14.94 11.42
CA ALA A 93 -8.71 14.06 12.36
C ALA A 93 -7.78 13.06 11.63
N TYR A 94 -8.28 12.40 10.58
CA TYR A 94 -7.48 11.48 9.76
C TYR A 94 -6.27 12.17 9.13
N LYS A 95 -6.44 13.40 8.62
CA LYS A 95 -5.34 14.15 8.00
C LYS A 95 -4.25 14.49 9.01
N ASP A 96 -4.63 14.88 10.23
CA ASP A 96 -3.71 15.21 11.31
C ASP A 96 -2.96 13.97 11.81
N GLU A 97 -3.67 12.87 12.07
CA GLU A 97 -3.04 11.63 12.51
C GLU A 97 -2.10 11.04 11.45
N LYS A 98 -2.50 11.09 10.18
CA LYS A 98 -1.65 10.65 9.07
C LYS A 98 -0.37 11.49 8.97
N ALA A 99 -0.48 12.81 9.15
CA ALA A 99 0.67 13.70 9.15
C ALA A 99 1.59 13.43 10.35
N HIS A 100 1.02 13.18 11.53
CA HIS A 100 1.75 12.81 12.72
C HIS A 100 2.53 11.50 12.53
N LEU A 101 1.88 10.44 12.06
CA LEU A 101 2.50 9.16 11.78
C LEU A 101 3.64 9.29 10.75
N LYS A 102 3.44 10.11 9.70
CA LYS A 102 4.47 10.40 8.70
C LYS A 102 5.68 11.10 9.32
N LYS A 103 5.46 12.07 10.20
CA LYS A 103 6.51 12.82 10.89
C LYS A 103 7.32 11.91 11.81
N GLN A 104 6.67 11.04 12.58
CA GLN A 104 7.34 10.05 13.43
C GLN A 104 8.20 9.11 12.61
N PHE A 105 7.65 8.50 11.55
CA PHE A 105 8.40 7.61 10.67
C PHE A 105 9.63 8.27 10.03
N ILE A 106 9.50 9.52 9.54
CA ILE A 106 10.65 10.25 8.99
C ILE A 106 11.69 10.55 10.08
N THR A 107 11.26 10.82 11.30
CA THR A 107 12.16 11.09 12.43
C THR A 107 12.96 9.84 12.77
N GLU A 108 12.29 8.70 12.96
CA GLU A 108 12.93 7.40 13.24
C GLU A 108 13.83 6.95 12.08
N LEU A 109 13.48 7.25 10.83
CA LEU A 109 14.34 6.96 9.67
C LEU A 109 15.65 7.74 9.68
N LYS A 110 15.71 8.95 10.26
CA LYS A 110 16.95 9.75 10.30
C LYS A 110 18.04 9.12 11.15
N ASP A 111 17.67 8.26 12.09
CA ASP A 111 18.61 7.50 12.91
C ASP A 111 19.20 6.29 12.18
N ILE A 112 18.62 5.92 11.03
CA ILE A 112 18.99 4.72 10.25
C ILE A 112 19.58 5.10 8.89
N LEU A 113 18.99 6.07 8.20
CA LEU A 113 19.30 6.45 6.82
C LEU A 113 19.70 7.92 6.70
N SER A 114 20.58 8.21 5.75
CA SER A 114 20.88 9.60 5.38
C SER A 114 19.65 10.32 4.83
N ALA A 115 19.60 11.65 4.96
CA ALA A 115 18.52 12.47 4.41
C ALA A 115 18.30 12.24 2.90
N LYS A 116 19.37 12.00 2.14
CA LYS A 116 19.31 11.67 0.70
C LYS A 116 18.55 10.35 0.48
N LYS A 117 18.88 9.30 1.24
CA LYS A 117 18.19 8.00 1.17
C LYS A 117 16.72 8.10 1.58
N ILE A 118 16.40 8.91 2.58
CA ILE A 118 14.99 9.17 2.96
C ILE A 118 14.22 9.83 1.83
N LEU A 119 14.83 10.79 1.13
CA LEU A 119 14.20 11.42 -0.04
C LEU A 119 14.08 10.46 -1.23
N GLN A 120 15.09 9.59 -1.43
CA GLN A 120 15.02 8.49 -2.41
C GLN A 120 13.88 7.52 -2.09
N LEU A 121 13.65 7.18 -0.82
CA LEU A 121 12.49 6.38 -0.41
C LEU A 121 11.18 7.07 -0.82
N LYS A 122 11.06 8.39 -0.62
CA LYS A 122 9.86 9.13 -1.06
C LYS A 122 9.66 9.12 -2.56
N LYS A 123 10.74 9.21 -3.33
CA LYS A 123 10.69 9.03 -4.78
C LYS A 123 10.26 7.60 -5.14
N ALA A 124 10.88 6.58 -4.55
CA ALA A 124 10.56 5.18 -4.81
C ALA A 124 9.09 4.85 -4.46
N GLN A 125 8.55 5.37 -3.35
CA GLN A 125 7.13 5.24 -3.00
C GLN A 125 6.21 5.81 -4.09
N ARG A 126 6.53 7.00 -4.62
CA ARG A 126 5.77 7.63 -5.71
C ARG A 126 5.86 6.83 -7.00
N ASP A 127 7.08 6.47 -7.41
CA ASP A 127 7.32 5.78 -8.67
C ASP A 127 6.67 4.38 -8.66
N PHE A 128 6.68 3.69 -7.52
CA PHE A 128 5.95 2.43 -7.34
C PHE A 128 4.44 2.60 -7.52
N HIS A 129 3.83 3.66 -6.97
CA HIS A 129 2.41 3.92 -7.18
C HIS A 129 2.07 4.23 -8.64
N ILE A 130 2.93 4.98 -9.34
CA ILE A 130 2.76 5.26 -10.77
C ILE A 130 2.83 3.96 -11.57
N MET A 131 3.84 3.13 -11.31
CA MET A 131 3.99 1.82 -11.94
C MET A 131 2.74 0.95 -11.74
N LEU A 132 2.23 0.82 -10.50
CA LEU A 132 1.02 0.06 -10.23
C LEU A 132 -0.21 0.59 -10.98
N PHE A 133 -0.32 1.92 -11.11
CA PHE A 133 -1.41 2.55 -11.84
C PHE A 133 -1.33 2.26 -13.35
N GLU A 134 -0.14 2.33 -13.94
CA GLU A 134 0.11 2.00 -15.35
C GLU A 134 -0.19 0.52 -15.64
N GLU A 135 0.28 -0.38 -14.79
CA GLU A 135 -0.02 -1.81 -14.86
C GLU A 135 -1.52 -2.11 -14.77
N TYR A 136 -2.23 -1.40 -13.89
CA TYR A 136 -3.69 -1.54 -13.78
C TYR A 136 -4.40 -1.03 -15.04
N LYS A 137 -3.95 0.08 -15.63
CA LYS A 137 -4.52 0.64 -16.86
C LYS A 137 -4.31 -0.28 -18.07
N ASN A 138 -3.14 -0.90 -18.20
CA ASN A 138 -2.80 -1.77 -19.33
C ASN A 138 -3.50 -3.14 -19.28
N LYS A 139 -4.04 -3.53 -18.12
CA LYS A 139 -4.82 -4.76 -17.94
C LYS A 139 -6.33 -4.60 -18.19
N LYS A 140 -6.81 -3.37 -18.44
CA LYS A 140 -8.17 -3.09 -18.91
C LYS A 140 -8.22 -3.03 -20.43
#